data_AF-A0A314ZN37-F1
#
_entry.id   AF-A0A314ZN37-F1
#
_cell.length_a   1.000
_cell.length_b   1.000
_cell.length_c   1.000
_cell.angle_alpha   90.00
_cell.angle_beta   90.00
_cell.angle_gamma   90.00
#
_symmetry.space_group_name_H-M   'P 1'
#
loop_
_entity.id
_entity.type
_entity.pdbx_description
1 polymer ?
#
loop_
_entity_poly.entity_id
_entity_poly.type
_entity_poly.pdbx_seq_one_letter_code
_entity_poly.pdbx_strand_id
1 'polypeptide(L)'
;MSQEILSKVKFIQEQHLLGKYFEEVNQDTGKYVVGVDDTLKALEMGAIKILIVYENLEINRYVLKNSKTEEIFVKQLNEEEENNQSNYRDPVTSDQLEIQEKMSLLEWLADEYKSFGCTLEFVTNKSQEGSQFCRGFGGIGGILRYQLDMRSLDEFADDEVEEDGEVYDVGEAEDDSE
;
A
#
# COMPACT_ATOMS: atom_id res chain seq x y z
N MET A 1 22.26 -28.61 14.53
CA MET A 1 21.92 -28.22 15.91
C MET A 1 21.52 -26.74 16.05
N SER A 2 22.41 -25.73 15.91
CA SER A 2 21.99 -24.32 16.11
C SER A 2 21.11 -23.73 14.99
N GLN A 3 21.36 -24.09 13.72
CA GLN A 3 20.55 -23.61 12.59
C GLN A 3 19.10 -24.12 12.63
N GLU A 4 18.89 -25.37 13.06
CA GLU A 4 17.55 -25.98 13.16
C GLU A 4 16.70 -25.33 14.26
N ILE A 5 17.33 -24.89 15.36
CA ILE A 5 16.65 -24.18 16.44
C ILE A 5 16.24 -22.78 15.96
N LEU A 6 17.13 -22.07 15.26
CA LEU A 6 16.84 -20.74 14.70
C LEU A 6 15.68 -20.79 13.70
N SER A 7 15.65 -21.77 12.81
CA SER A 7 14.55 -21.95 11.85
C SER A 7 13.23 -22.24 12.55
N LYS A 8 13.24 -23.05 13.62
CA LYS A 8 12.04 -23.31 14.43
C LYS A 8 11.52 -22.05 15.11
N VAL A 9 12.41 -21.21 15.66
CA VAL A 9 12.01 -19.95 16.30
C VAL A 9 11.39 -18.98 15.30
N LYS A 10 11.98 -18.83 14.10
CA LYS A 10 11.39 -18.01 13.04
C LYS A 10 10.00 -18.50 12.63
N PHE A 11 9.82 -19.82 12.50
CA PHE A 11 8.51 -20.40 12.17
C PHE A 11 7.45 -20.11 13.25
N ILE A 12 7.82 -20.21 14.53
CA ILE A 12 6.89 -19.89 15.64
C ILE A 12 6.56 -18.39 15.65
N GLN A 13 7.54 -17.53 15.36
CA GLN A 13 7.31 -16.09 15.25
C GLN A 13 6.37 -15.75 14.08
N GLU A 14 6.56 -16.39 12.92
CA GLU A 14 5.67 -16.25 11.76
C GLU A 14 4.23 -16.61 12.11
N GLN A 15 4.00 -17.77 12.73
CA GLN A 15 2.66 -18.18 13.13
C GLN A 15 2.03 -17.23 14.15
N HIS A 16 2.82 -16.73 15.11
CA HIS A 16 2.33 -15.76 16.09
C HIS A 16 1.98 -14.41 15.46
N LEU A 17 2.78 -13.96 14.50
CA LEU A 17 2.54 -12.71 13.76
C LEU A 17 1.26 -12.82 12.93
N LEU A 18 1.12 -13.88 12.14
CA LEU A 18 -0.07 -14.12 11.33
C LEU A 18 -1.31 -14.36 12.19
N GLY A 19 -1.17 -15.03 13.33
CA GLY A 19 -2.24 -15.20 14.31
C GLY A 19 -2.79 -13.86 14.79
N LYS A 20 -1.92 -12.91 15.15
CA LYS A 20 -2.33 -11.54 15.52
C LYS A 20 -2.99 -10.80 14.37
N TYR A 21 -2.41 -10.89 13.18
CA TYR A 21 -2.99 -10.26 11.99
C TYR A 21 -4.42 -10.76 11.75
N PHE A 22 -4.64 -12.08 11.77
CA PHE A 22 -5.97 -12.65 11.61
C PHE A 22 -6.91 -12.34 12.76
N GLU A 23 -6.41 -12.15 13.97
CA GLU A 23 -7.23 -11.67 15.08
C GLU A 23 -7.79 -10.27 14.80
N GLU A 24 -6.96 -9.34 14.33
CA GLU A 24 -7.39 -7.99 13.94
C GLU A 24 -8.39 -8.02 12.77
N VAL A 25 -8.16 -8.91 11.78
CA VAL A 25 -9.11 -9.11 10.66
C VAL A 25 -10.45 -9.67 11.15
N ASN A 26 -10.43 -10.73 11.96
CA ASN A 26 -11.65 -11.41 12.42
C ASN A 26 -12.48 -10.58 13.41
N GLN A 27 -11.82 -9.71 14.18
CA GLN A 27 -12.49 -8.78 15.10
C GLN A 27 -12.93 -7.49 14.41
N ASP A 28 -12.59 -7.31 13.13
CA ASP A 28 -12.85 -6.11 12.34
C ASP A 28 -12.46 -4.82 13.08
N THR A 29 -11.25 -4.83 13.66
CA THR A 29 -10.79 -3.71 14.48
C THR A 29 -10.45 -2.47 13.64
N GLY A 30 -10.39 -2.60 12.31
CA GLY A 30 -9.91 -1.56 11.39
C GLY A 30 -8.41 -1.30 11.46
N LYS A 31 -7.63 -2.13 12.16
CA LYS A 31 -6.16 -1.99 12.29
C LYS A 31 -5.38 -2.96 11.40
N TYR A 32 -5.97 -3.35 10.28
CA TYR A 32 -5.37 -4.26 9.32
C TYR A 32 -5.57 -3.71 7.91
N VAL A 33 -4.71 -4.13 6.99
CA VAL A 33 -4.83 -3.83 5.57
C VAL A 33 -4.56 -5.09 4.76
N VAL A 34 -5.34 -5.29 3.71
CA VAL A 34 -5.35 -6.47 2.84
C VAL A 34 -5.19 -6.03 1.40
N GLY A 35 -4.38 -6.75 0.63
CA GLY A 35 -4.28 -6.51 -0.80
C GLY A 35 -3.28 -5.42 -1.15
N VAL A 36 -2.88 -5.40 -2.42
CA VAL A 36 -1.74 -4.59 -2.89
C VAL A 36 -2.05 -3.10 -2.82
N ASP A 37 -3.18 -2.69 -3.40
CA ASP A 37 -3.55 -1.28 -3.53
C ASP A 37 -3.71 -0.63 -2.15
N ASP A 38 -4.48 -1.26 -1.27
CA ASP A 38 -4.74 -0.73 0.06
C ASP A 38 -3.46 -0.69 0.90
N THR A 39 -2.64 -1.73 0.81
CA THR A 39 -1.36 -1.78 1.53
C THR A 39 -0.42 -0.67 1.07
N LEU A 40 -0.38 -0.35 -0.22
CA LEU A 40 0.46 0.73 -0.72
C LEU A 40 -0.04 2.11 -0.29
N LYS A 41 -1.35 2.37 -0.37
CA LYS A 41 -1.95 3.60 0.16
C LYS A 41 -1.62 3.77 1.65
N ALA A 42 -1.80 2.72 2.45
CA ALA A 42 -1.49 2.75 3.88
C ALA A 42 0.03 2.90 4.15
N LEU A 43 0.87 2.37 3.27
CA LEU A 43 2.33 2.51 3.34
C LEU A 43 2.76 3.96 3.08
N GLU A 44 2.21 4.60 2.05
CA GLU A 44 2.47 6.00 1.70
C GLU A 44 2.05 6.97 2.81
N MET A 45 0.94 6.67 3.49
CA MET A 45 0.50 7.43 4.67
C MET A 45 1.34 7.16 5.93
N GLY A 46 2.26 6.20 5.89
CA GLY A 46 3.02 5.78 7.07
C GLY A 46 2.12 5.18 8.17
N ALA A 47 0.94 4.67 7.81
CA ALA A 47 0.00 4.09 8.77
C ALA A 47 0.42 2.67 9.18
N ILE A 48 1.23 1.99 8.37
CA ILE A 48 1.64 0.61 8.62
C ILE A 48 2.66 0.52 9.75
N LYS A 49 2.37 -0.33 10.73
CA LYS A 49 3.30 -0.71 11.79
C LYS A 49 4.17 -1.89 11.35
N ILE A 50 3.53 -2.97 10.93
CA ILE A 50 4.19 -4.20 10.49
C ILE A 50 3.63 -4.54 9.12
N LEU A 51 4.49 -4.52 8.12
CA LEU A 51 4.21 -4.93 6.75
C LEU A 51 4.54 -6.42 6.62
N ILE A 52 3.57 -7.22 6.19
CA ILE A 52 3.66 -8.67 6.08
C ILE A 52 3.64 -9.02 4.60
N VAL A 53 4.69 -9.66 4.10
CA VAL A 53 4.85 -9.99 2.68
C VAL A 53 5.20 -11.45 2.52
N TYR A 54 4.53 -12.14 1.59
CA TYR A 54 4.88 -13.50 1.22
C TYR A 54 6.23 -13.54 0.49
N GLU A 55 7.13 -14.42 0.90
CA GLU A 55 8.50 -14.50 0.34
C GLU A 55 8.54 -14.80 -1.17
N ASN A 56 7.51 -15.47 -1.72
CA ASN A 56 7.41 -15.76 -3.15
C ASN A 56 6.24 -14.96 -3.77
N LEU A 57 6.16 -13.67 -3.46
CA LEU A 57 5.17 -12.78 -4.07
C LEU A 57 5.51 -12.53 -5.55
N GLU A 58 4.66 -13.03 -6.45
CA GLU A 58 4.83 -12.90 -7.91
C GLU A 58 4.14 -11.63 -8.43
N ILE A 59 4.50 -10.47 -7.85
CA ILE A 59 3.96 -9.17 -8.23
C ILE A 59 5.12 -8.23 -8.58
N ASN A 60 5.02 -7.60 -9.74
CA ASN A 60 6.00 -6.65 -10.22
C ASN A 60 5.43 -5.22 -10.16
N ARG A 61 6.27 -4.28 -9.71
CA ARG A 61 6.01 -2.84 -9.74
C ARG A 61 6.49 -2.28 -11.08
N TYR A 62 5.56 -1.67 -11.80
CA TYR A 62 5.76 -1.00 -13.07
C TYR A 62 5.65 0.51 -12.91
N VAL A 63 6.64 1.23 -13.41
CA VAL A 63 6.57 2.68 -13.59
C VAL A 63 6.30 2.93 -15.07
N LEU A 64 5.11 3.42 -15.37
CA LEU A 64 4.62 3.68 -16.71
C LEU A 64 4.58 5.20 -16.94
N LYS A 65 5.03 5.67 -18.09
CA LYS A 65 4.95 7.09 -18.47
C LYS A 65 4.05 7.25 -19.70
N ASN A 66 3.15 8.22 -19.67
CA ASN A 66 2.41 8.62 -20.85
C ASN A 66 3.28 9.55 -21.70
N SER A 67 3.55 9.18 -22.96
CA SER A 67 4.43 9.95 -23.85
C SER A 67 3.83 11.30 -24.30
N LYS A 68 2.53 11.52 -24.11
CA LYS A 68 1.83 12.75 -24.52
C LYS A 68 1.60 13.71 -23.36
N THR A 69 1.16 13.21 -22.21
CA THR A 69 0.88 14.05 -21.02
C THR A 69 2.09 14.16 -20.09
N GLU A 70 3.11 13.32 -20.31
CA GLU A 70 4.27 13.13 -19.44
C GLU A 70 3.95 12.63 -18.02
N GLU A 71 2.70 12.24 -17.77
CA GLU A 71 2.25 11.70 -16.49
C GLU A 71 2.86 10.32 -16.20
N ILE A 72 3.14 10.07 -14.92
CA ILE A 72 3.73 8.83 -14.44
C ILE A 72 2.67 8.06 -13.66
N PHE A 73 2.44 6.81 -14.07
CA PHE A 73 1.54 5.86 -13.41
C PHE A 73 2.37 4.75 -12.80
N VAL A 74 2.20 4.49 -11.51
CA VAL A 74 2.79 3.34 -10.84
C VAL A 74 1.71 2.26 -10.73
N LYS A 75 1.96 1.08 -11.29
CA LYS A 75 1.04 -0.06 -11.23
C LYS A 75 1.75 -1.29 -10.68
N GLN A 76 1.04 -2.11 -9.91
CA GLN A 76 1.51 -3.40 -9.47
C GLN A 76 0.73 -4.47 -10.21
N LEU A 77 1.43 -5.27 -11.00
CA LEU A 77 0.81 -6.26 -11.87
C LEU A 77 1.32 -7.65 -11.49
N ASN A 78 0.39 -8.58 -11.33
CA ASN A 78 0.70 -10.01 -11.27
C ASN A 78 0.89 -10.58 -12.69
N GLU A 79 1.33 -11.84 -12.80
CA GLU A 79 1.61 -12.48 -14.10
C GLU A 79 0.39 -12.48 -15.06
N GLU A 80 -0.84 -12.60 -14.53
CA GLU A 80 -2.05 -12.56 -15.36
C GLU A 80 -2.33 -11.15 -15.90
N GLU A 81 -2.12 -10.14 -15.06
CA GLU A 81 -2.30 -8.72 -15.39
C GLU A 81 -1.21 -8.19 -16.31
N GLU A 82 0.02 -8.69 -16.19
CA GLU A 82 1.12 -8.40 -17.12
C GLU A 82 0.77 -8.78 -18.56
N ASN A 83 0.00 -9.85 -18.74
CA ASN A 83 -0.45 -10.33 -20.06
C ASN A 83 -1.62 -9.52 -20.63
N ASN A 84 -2.28 -8.67 -19.82
CA ASN A 84 -3.40 -7.86 -20.26
C ASN A 84 -2.92 -6.51 -20.81
N GLN A 85 -2.97 -6.36 -22.13
CA GLN A 85 -2.56 -5.12 -22.82
C GLN A 85 -3.35 -3.87 -22.38
N SER A 86 -4.54 -4.05 -21.80
CA SER A 86 -5.35 -2.93 -21.29
C SER A 86 -4.67 -2.22 -20.10
N ASN A 87 -3.82 -2.92 -19.35
CA ASN A 87 -3.11 -2.35 -18.21
C ASN A 87 -2.03 -1.33 -18.61
N TYR A 88 -1.58 -1.36 -19.86
CA TYR A 88 -0.64 -0.40 -20.44
C TYR A 88 -1.34 0.70 -21.24
N ARG A 89 -2.63 0.93 -20.97
CA ARG A 89 -3.37 2.05 -21.53
C ARG A 89 -3.75 3.05 -20.44
N ASP A 90 -3.65 4.32 -20.80
CA ASP A 90 -4.13 5.43 -19.98
C ASP A 90 -5.66 5.34 -19.82
N PRO A 91 -6.21 5.39 -18.59
CA PRO A 91 -7.65 5.32 -18.37
C PRO A 91 -8.42 6.52 -18.92
N VAL A 92 -7.78 7.69 -19.03
CA VAL A 92 -8.40 8.95 -19.49
C VAL A 92 -8.22 9.10 -21.00
N THR A 93 -7.00 8.95 -21.50
CA THR A 93 -6.71 9.25 -22.92
C THR A 93 -6.72 8.01 -23.82
N SER A 94 -6.79 6.80 -23.24
CA SER A 94 -6.66 5.52 -23.95
C SER A 94 -5.34 5.33 -24.72
N ASP A 95 -4.36 6.20 -24.48
CA ASP A 95 -3.04 6.14 -25.09
C ASP A 95 -2.20 5.01 -24.51
N GLN A 96 -1.22 4.54 -25.28
CA GLN A 96 -0.27 3.56 -24.79
C GLN A 96 0.69 4.22 -23.81
N LEU A 97 0.86 3.58 -22.65
CA LEU A 97 1.85 3.94 -21.66
C LEU A 97 3.16 3.19 -21.94
N GLU A 98 4.26 3.91 -21.85
CA GLU A 98 5.59 3.35 -22.01
C GLU A 98 6.12 2.85 -20.66
N ILE A 99 6.68 1.64 -20.64
CA ILE A 99 7.32 1.09 -19.43
C ILE A 99 8.67 1.78 -19.26
N GLN A 100 8.79 2.61 -18.22
CA GLN A 100 10.06 3.22 -17.83
C GLN A 100 10.87 2.28 -16.94
N GLU A 101 10.21 1.64 -15.98
CA GLU A 101 10.86 0.78 -15.00
C GLU A 101 9.99 -0.43 -14.67
N LYS A 102 10.63 -1.58 -14.45
CA LYS A 102 10.03 -2.81 -13.96
C LYS A 102 10.93 -3.38 -12.87
N MET A 103 10.39 -3.57 -11.68
CA MET A 103 11.10 -4.18 -10.55
C MET A 103 10.17 -5.08 -9.74
N SER A 104 10.72 -6.05 -9.00
CA SER A 104 9.91 -6.86 -8.10
C SER A 104 9.35 -5.98 -6.98
N LEU A 105 8.05 -6.13 -6.66
CA LEU A 105 7.45 -5.42 -5.54
C LEU A 105 8.13 -5.80 -4.21
N LEU A 106 8.55 -7.06 -4.08
CA LEU A 106 9.26 -7.56 -2.92
C LEU A 106 10.61 -6.87 -2.74
N GLU A 107 11.39 -6.74 -3.82
CA GLU A 107 12.68 -6.04 -3.80
C GLU A 107 12.50 -4.57 -3.47
N TRP A 108 11.53 -3.89 -4.10
CA TRP A 108 11.23 -2.50 -3.82
C TRP A 108 10.88 -2.26 -2.35
N LEU A 109 10.02 -3.11 -1.78
CA LEU A 109 9.66 -3.03 -0.36
C LEU A 109 10.87 -3.28 0.55
N ALA A 110 11.76 -4.20 0.18
CA ALA A 110 12.97 -4.48 0.95
C ALA A 110 13.95 -3.30 0.97
N ASP A 111 13.93 -2.43 -0.03
CA ASP A 111 14.75 -1.22 -0.07
C ASP A 111 14.07 -0.03 0.63
N GLU A 112 12.77 0.18 0.39
CA GLU A 112 12.06 1.39 0.82
C GLU A 112 11.35 1.28 2.18
N TYR A 113 11.17 0.10 2.78
CA TYR A 113 10.41 -0.04 4.04
C TYR A 113 10.92 0.87 5.18
N LYS A 114 12.23 1.16 5.19
CA LYS A 114 12.86 2.02 6.20
C LYS A 114 12.42 3.47 6.07
N SER A 115 12.19 3.95 4.85
CA SER A 115 11.73 5.31 4.56
C SER A 115 10.33 5.56 5.16
N PHE A 116 9.49 4.54 5.17
CA PHE A 116 8.12 4.59 5.73
C PHE A 116 8.07 4.32 7.25
N GLY A 117 9.17 3.91 7.86
CA GLY A 117 9.26 3.59 9.28
C GLY A 117 8.44 2.37 9.70
N CYS A 118 8.10 1.46 8.78
CA CYS A 118 7.41 0.22 9.08
C CYS A 118 8.42 -0.92 9.33
N THR A 119 7.97 -1.99 9.99
CA THR A 119 8.75 -3.23 10.11
C THR A 119 8.33 -4.18 9.00
N LEU A 120 9.25 -4.58 8.13
CA LEU A 120 9.00 -5.57 7.09
C LEU A 120 9.26 -7.00 7.60
N GLU A 121 8.26 -7.85 7.52
CA GLU A 121 8.32 -9.27 7.91
C GLU A 121 7.94 -10.16 6.73
N PHE A 122 8.81 -11.13 6.44
CA PHE A 122 8.56 -12.12 5.39
C PHE A 122 7.94 -13.38 5.96
N VAL A 123 6.89 -13.86 5.29
CA VAL A 123 6.17 -15.08 5.68
C VAL A 123 6.23 -16.13 4.59
N THR A 124 6.07 -17.40 4.98
CA THR A 124 6.04 -18.55 4.09
C THR A 124 4.65 -19.20 4.07
N ASN A 125 4.39 -20.10 3.13
CA ASN A 125 3.12 -20.83 3.05
C ASN A 125 3.13 -22.17 3.81
N LYS A 126 4.15 -22.42 4.65
CA LYS A 126 4.35 -23.71 5.33
C LYS A 126 3.38 -23.94 6.48
N SER A 127 2.93 -22.86 7.12
CA SER A 127 1.92 -22.87 8.19
C SER A 127 0.51 -22.85 7.61
N GLN A 128 -0.50 -23.26 8.38
CA GLN A 128 -1.90 -23.15 7.98
C GLN A 128 -2.29 -21.69 7.78
N GLU A 129 -1.85 -20.83 8.70
CA GLU A 129 -2.00 -19.38 8.69
C GLU A 129 -1.31 -18.77 7.47
N GLY A 130 -0.07 -19.18 7.18
CA GLY A 130 0.68 -18.69 6.02
C GLY A 130 0.02 -19.07 4.70
N SER A 131 -0.45 -20.31 4.57
CA SER A 131 -1.22 -20.75 3.40
C SER A 131 -2.51 -19.93 3.21
N GLN A 132 -3.22 -19.59 4.29
CA GLN A 132 -4.41 -18.73 4.22
C GLN A 132 -4.05 -17.30 3.84
N PHE A 133 -2.95 -16.75 4.37
CA PHE A 133 -2.49 -15.42 4.01
C PHE A 133 -2.14 -15.31 2.52
N CYS A 134 -1.36 -16.28 2.02
CA CYS A 134 -0.93 -16.28 0.62
C CYS A 134 -2.10 -16.47 -0.36
N ARG A 135 -3.01 -17.42 -0.08
CA ARG A 135 -4.09 -17.76 -1.01
C ARG A 135 -5.38 -16.96 -0.81
N GLY A 136 -5.65 -16.54 0.42
CA GLY A 136 -6.88 -15.85 0.79
C GLY A 136 -6.76 -14.33 0.76
N PHE A 137 -5.57 -13.79 1.04
CA PHE A 137 -5.34 -12.34 1.18
C PHE A 137 -4.34 -11.79 0.16
N GLY A 138 -3.99 -12.57 -0.87
CA GLY A 138 -3.11 -12.12 -1.95
C GLY A 138 -1.62 -12.04 -1.59
N GLY A 139 -1.21 -12.56 -0.43
CA GLY A 139 0.20 -12.63 -0.04
C GLY A 139 0.84 -11.29 0.33
N ILE A 140 0.05 -10.23 0.49
CA ILE A 140 0.49 -8.93 0.98
C ILE A 140 -0.56 -8.34 1.92
N GLY A 141 -0.10 -7.73 3.00
CA GLY A 141 -0.96 -7.08 3.97
C GLY A 141 -0.16 -6.48 5.11
N GLY A 142 -0.83 -5.88 6.08
CA GLY A 142 -0.14 -5.24 7.19
C GLY A 142 -1.02 -5.00 8.39
N ILE A 143 -0.36 -4.81 9.53
CA ILE A 143 -0.97 -4.34 10.78
C ILE A 143 -0.70 -2.85 10.88
N LEU A 144 -1.77 -2.07 11.06
CA LEU A 144 -1.73 -0.61 11.12
C LEU A 144 -1.41 -0.13 12.55
N ARG A 145 -0.87 1.09 12.65
CA ARG A 145 -0.59 1.76 13.93
C ARG A 145 -1.88 2.28 14.59
N TYR A 146 -2.85 2.69 13.77
CA TYR A 146 -4.14 3.23 14.16
C TYR A 146 -5.24 2.66 13.25
N GLN A 147 -6.49 2.82 13.65
CA GLN A 147 -7.63 2.41 12.83
C GLN A 147 -7.68 3.28 11.58
N LEU A 148 -7.76 2.66 10.42
CA LEU A 148 -7.82 3.37 9.16
C LEU A 148 -8.98 2.79 8.36
N ASP A 149 -9.96 3.65 8.06
CA ASP A 149 -11.10 3.24 7.26
C ASP A 149 -10.80 3.50 5.79
N MET A 150 -10.33 2.46 5.09
CA MET A 150 -9.98 2.56 3.67
C MET A 150 -11.16 3.02 2.81
N ARG A 151 -12.41 2.79 3.24
CA ARG A 151 -13.61 3.24 2.51
C ARG A 151 -13.74 4.76 2.49
N SER A 152 -13.37 5.40 3.59
CA SER A 152 -13.38 6.86 3.68
C SER A 152 -12.26 7.50 2.86
N LEU A 153 -11.11 6.82 2.71
CA LEU A 153 -10.00 7.32 1.88
C LEU A 153 -10.37 7.47 0.41
N ASP A 154 -11.17 6.53 -0.12
CA ASP A 154 -11.62 6.61 -1.51
C ASP A 154 -12.64 7.76 -1.72
N GLU A 155 -13.36 8.17 -0.66
CA GLU A 155 -14.25 9.35 -0.70
C GLU A 155 -13.46 10.68 -0.63
N PHE A 156 -12.39 10.75 0.17
CA PHE A 156 -11.56 11.97 0.25
C PHE A 156 -10.71 12.24 -0.99
N ALA A 157 -10.46 11.23 -1.83
CA ALA A 157 -9.73 11.41 -3.08
C ALA A 157 -10.54 12.18 -4.15
N ASP A 158 -11.86 12.26 -4.01
CA ASP A 158 -12.75 13.00 -4.92
C ASP A 158 -13.05 14.45 -4.45
N ASP A 159 -12.71 14.82 -3.20
CA ASP A 159 -13.10 16.10 -2.57
C ASP A 159 -11.94 17.13 -2.43
N GLU A 160 -10.74 16.91 -2.99
CA GLU A 160 -9.67 17.95 -3.03
C GLU A 160 -9.92 19.05 -4.07
N VAL A 161 -11.14 19.59 -4.13
CA VAL A 161 -11.47 20.89 -4.74
C VAL A 161 -12.40 21.68 -3.82
N GLU A 162 -11.93 22.06 -2.64
CA GLU A 162 -12.41 23.30 -2.00
C GLU A 162 -11.23 24.26 -1.81
N GLU A 163 -11.15 25.23 -2.73
CA GLU A 163 -10.39 26.46 -2.55
C GLU A 163 -10.86 27.15 -1.27
N ASP A 164 -10.05 27.08 -0.21
CA ASP A 164 -10.24 27.88 1.00
C ASP A 164 -9.86 29.34 0.69
N GLY A 165 -10.82 30.06 0.10
CA GLY A 165 -10.77 31.47 -0.23
C GLY A 165 -11.41 32.35 0.84
N GLU A 166 -11.00 32.23 2.10
CA GLU A 166 -11.38 33.17 3.16
C GLU A 166 -10.65 34.51 2.95
N VAL A 167 -11.28 35.41 2.18
CA VAL A 167 -10.88 36.81 2.03
C VAL A 167 -11.06 37.52 3.37
N TYR A 168 -9.95 37.83 4.05
CA TYR A 168 -9.95 38.74 5.19
C TYR A 168 -10.32 40.15 4.71
N ASP A 169 -11.52 40.59 5.05
CA ASP A 169 -12.00 41.96 4.90
C ASP A 169 -11.12 42.91 5.74
N VAL A 170 -10.23 43.65 5.08
CA VAL A 170 -9.40 44.67 5.72
C VAL A 170 -10.27 45.91 5.91
N GLY A 171 -10.73 46.11 7.13
CA GLY A 171 -11.51 47.28 7.50
C GLY A 171 -10.80 48.60 7.16
N GLU A 172 -11.43 49.40 6.30
CA GLU A 172 -11.14 50.82 6.18
C GLU A 172 -11.82 51.55 7.34
N ALA A 173 -11.01 51.93 8.34
CA ALA A 173 -11.35 53.03 9.21
C ALA A 173 -11.04 54.33 8.44
N GLU A 174 -12.09 55.05 8.02
CA GLU A 174 -11.96 56.46 7.71
C GLU A 174 -12.68 57.31 8.74
N ASP A 175 -11.99 58.41 9.01
CA ASP A 175 -11.96 59.24 10.19
C ASP A 175 -13.16 60.19 10.26
N ASP A 176 -13.50 60.53 11.50
CA ASP A 176 -14.59 61.41 11.89
C ASP A 176 -14.22 62.89 11.62
N SER A 177 -15.24 63.75 11.58
CA SER A 177 -15.21 65.23 11.71
C SER A 177 -14.82 66.12 10.52
N GLU A 178 -15.78 66.90 10.00
CA GLU A 178 -16.16 68.25 10.49
C GLU A 178 -17.64 68.58 10.22
#